data_AF-B6XXE2-F1
#
_entry.id   AF-B6XXE2-F1
#
_cell.length_a   1.000
_cell.length_b   1.000
_cell.length_c   1.000
_cell.angle_alpha   90.00
_cell.angle_beta   90.00
_cell.angle_gamma   90.00
#
_symmetry.space_group_name_H-M   'P 1'
#
loop_
_entity.id
_entity.type
_entity.pdbx_description
1 polymer ?
#
loop_
_entity_poly.entity_id
_entity_poly.type
_entity_poly.pdbx_seq_one_letter_code
_entity_poly.pdbx_strand_id
1 'polypeptide(L)'
;MSGYQLQSDETKILTCAQAHRCGDDREQACVELTLTNRNLIYVWQIRKMFGKGTEHEDVYPLSRLKVLDGVAQAKYAEKNDLAVLDLFFATDEVSFVFETGDKYSSRKLVAQWLDAISQVTTGLPSSQAAELRKTIPSVEMLAGAIKGTLDVFAKTFTGKTMDSQENTEEQVTVKCIGCRAPISGRSGMTIQCRYCDTTQTLN
;
A
#
# COMPACT_ATOMS: atom_id res chain seq x y z
N MET A 1 -21.24 -2.70 15.95
CA MET A 1 -19.88 -2.48 15.42
C MET A 1 -20.00 -2.61 13.91
N SER A 2 -20.29 -1.51 13.24
CA SER A 2 -20.25 -1.45 11.78
C SER A 2 -18.85 -0.97 11.44
N GLY A 3 -17.92 -1.92 11.40
CA GLY A 3 -16.60 -1.67 10.84
C GLY A 3 -16.62 -2.04 9.36
N TYR A 4 -15.84 -1.31 8.57
CA TYR A 4 -15.72 -1.52 7.14
C TYR A 4 -15.46 -3.00 6.82
N GLN A 5 -16.36 -3.59 6.04
CA GLN A 5 -16.20 -4.97 5.57
C GLN A 5 -15.30 -4.99 4.34
N LEU A 6 -14.09 -5.51 4.54
CA LEU A 6 -13.13 -5.76 3.48
C LEU A 6 -13.74 -6.68 2.42
N GLN A 7 -13.52 -6.36 1.15
CA GLN A 7 -13.86 -7.26 0.07
C GLN A 7 -12.98 -8.53 0.10
N SER A 8 -13.42 -9.60 -0.56
CA SER A 8 -12.71 -10.89 -0.55
C SER A 8 -11.28 -10.84 -1.08
N ASP A 9 -10.94 -9.83 -1.88
CA ASP A 9 -9.60 -9.58 -2.41
C ASP A 9 -8.97 -8.30 -1.84
N GLU A 10 -9.53 -7.76 -0.77
CA GLU A 10 -9.04 -6.58 -0.08
C GLU A 10 -8.27 -6.97 1.20
N THR A 11 -7.03 -6.50 1.29
CA THR A 11 -6.11 -6.83 2.38
C THR A 11 -5.61 -5.55 3.04
N LYS A 12 -5.63 -5.51 4.38
CA LYS A 12 -5.05 -4.41 5.16
C LYS A 12 -3.52 -4.42 5.03
N ILE A 13 -2.94 -3.22 4.83
CA ILE A 13 -1.51 -2.99 4.64
C ILE A 13 -0.95 -2.24 5.85
N LEU A 14 -1.54 -1.09 6.16
CA LEU A 14 -1.16 -0.26 7.29
C LEU A 14 -2.41 0.15 8.06
N THR A 15 -2.22 0.34 9.36
CA THR A 15 -3.25 0.83 10.26
C THR A 15 -2.62 1.78 11.28
N CYS A 16 -3.29 2.88 11.59
CA CYS A 16 -2.82 3.87 12.54
C CYS A 16 -4.01 4.54 13.25
N ALA A 17 -3.97 4.59 14.58
CA ALA A 17 -4.93 5.36 15.39
C ALA A 17 -4.45 6.79 15.71
N GLN A 18 -3.22 7.13 15.33
CA GLN A 18 -2.54 8.40 15.64
C GLN A 18 -2.58 9.40 14.47
N ALA A 19 -3.53 9.21 13.54
CA ALA A 19 -3.74 10.08 12.39
C ALA A 19 -5.14 10.69 12.45
N HIS A 20 -5.30 11.97 12.16
CA HIS A 20 -6.62 12.60 12.04
C HIS A 20 -6.70 13.41 10.74
N ARG A 21 -7.89 13.57 10.18
CA ARG A 21 -8.06 14.34 8.95
C ARG A 21 -8.00 15.83 9.26
N CYS A 22 -7.31 16.59 8.40
CA CYS A 22 -7.25 18.03 8.51
C CYS A 22 -8.64 18.64 8.28
N GLY A 23 -9.08 19.50 9.20
CA GLY A 23 -10.40 20.12 9.15
C GLY A 23 -11.50 19.35 9.89
N ASP A 24 -11.19 18.21 10.52
CA ASP A 24 -12.12 17.55 11.44
C ASP A 24 -12.43 18.46 12.65
N ASP A 25 -13.69 18.46 13.09
CA ASP A 25 -14.11 19.22 14.27
C ASP A 25 -13.49 18.66 15.55
N ARG A 26 -13.36 19.50 16.59
CA ARG A 26 -12.82 19.09 17.92
C ARG A 26 -13.61 17.94 18.59
N GLU A 27 -14.84 17.74 18.16
CA GLU A 27 -15.73 16.68 18.65
C GLU A 27 -15.49 15.35 17.94
N GLN A 28 -14.79 15.36 16.81
CA GLN A 28 -14.43 14.17 16.06
C GLN A 28 -13.14 13.58 16.62
N ALA A 29 -13.16 12.28 16.90
CA ALA A 29 -11.98 11.53 17.30
C ALA A 29 -11.68 10.47 16.25
N CYS A 30 -10.44 10.42 15.77
CA CYS A 30 -9.99 9.29 14.97
C CYS A 30 -10.11 8.01 15.80
N VAL A 31 -10.69 6.99 15.19
CA VAL A 31 -10.67 5.62 15.68
C VAL A 31 -9.53 4.87 14.98
N GLU A 32 -9.51 4.90 13.65
CA GLU A 32 -8.55 4.16 12.85
C GLU A 32 -8.41 4.75 11.44
N LEU A 33 -7.18 4.98 10.98
CA LEU A 33 -6.86 5.15 9.57
C LEU A 33 -6.25 3.84 9.06
N THR A 34 -6.84 3.23 8.04
CA THR A 34 -6.41 1.96 7.46
C THR A 34 -6.14 2.11 5.97
N LEU A 35 -4.97 1.67 5.52
CA LEU A 35 -4.63 1.52 4.12
C LEU A 35 -4.84 0.05 3.72
N THR A 36 -5.58 -0.18 2.65
CA THR A 36 -5.70 -1.49 1.99
C THR A 36 -5.06 -1.44 0.60
N ASN A 37 -5.02 -2.58 -0.09
CA ASN A 37 -4.62 -2.65 -1.49
C ASN A 37 -5.59 -1.93 -2.46
N ARG A 38 -6.77 -1.49 -2.00
CA ARG A 38 -7.79 -0.84 -2.83
C ARG A 38 -8.18 0.55 -2.32
N ASN A 39 -8.25 0.73 -1.01
CA ASN A 39 -8.85 1.90 -0.38
C ASN A 39 -7.96 2.43 0.74
N LEU A 40 -8.06 3.72 0.96
CA LEU A 40 -7.72 4.35 2.22
C LEU A 40 -9.01 4.60 2.99
N ILE A 41 -9.12 4.05 4.19
CA ILE A 41 -10.35 4.06 5.00
C ILE A 41 -10.04 4.83 6.27
N TYR A 42 -10.82 5.88 6.53
CA TYR A 42 -10.74 6.67 7.74
C TYR A 42 -11.99 6.45 8.58
N VAL A 43 -11.81 5.83 9.75
CA VAL A 43 -12.87 5.60 10.73
C VAL A 43 -12.72 6.62 11.85
N TRP A 44 -13.77 7.37 12.10
CA TRP A 44 -13.83 8.38 13.14
C TRP A 44 -15.15 8.27 13.92
N GLN A 45 -15.21 8.90 15.09
CA GLN A 45 -16.42 8.90 15.92
C GLN A 45 -16.66 10.27 16.52
N ILE A 46 -17.94 10.61 16.73
CA ILE A 46 -18.33 11.81 17.47
C ILE A 46 -18.22 11.51 18.97
N ARG A 47 -17.41 12.29 19.68
CA ARG A 47 -17.25 12.21 21.14
C ARG A 47 -18.60 12.48 21.81
N LYS A 48 -19.05 11.53 22.63
CA LYS A 48 -20.23 11.70 23.48
C LYS A 48 -19.78 11.85 24.93
N MET A 49 -20.51 12.68 25.68
CA MET A 49 -20.34 12.82 27.14
C MET A 49 -20.66 11.52 27.90
N PHE A 50 -21.43 10.60 27.28
CA PHE A 50 -21.82 9.33 27.88
C PHE A 50 -21.98 8.23 26.81
N GLY A 51 -21.39 7.05 27.05
CA GLY A 51 -21.42 5.91 26.12
C GLY A 51 -20.45 6.02 24.94
N LYS A 52 -20.45 5.00 24.06
CA LYS A 52 -19.66 5.03 22.82
C LYS A 52 -20.28 5.99 21.80
N GLY A 53 -19.42 6.73 21.09
CA GLY A 53 -19.79 7.57 19.97
C GLY A 53 -20.41 6.77 18.82
N THR A 54 -21.05 7.47 17.88
CA THR A 54 -21.41 6.85 16.60
C THR A 54 -20.15 6.84 15.74
N GLU A 55 -19.77 5.68 15.22
CA GLU A 55 -18.65 5.52 14.29
C GLU A 55 -19.11 5.87 12.88
N HIS A 56 -18.24 6.58 12.16
CA HIS A 56 -18.39 7.05 10.79
C HIS A 56 -17.18 6.61 9.98
N GLU A 57 -17.39 6.33 8.70
CA GLU A 57 -16.36 5.79 7.81
C GLU A 57 -16.30 6.63 6.54
N ASP A 58 -15.11 7.12 6.23
CA ASP A 58 -14.79 7.79 4.98
C ASP A 58 -13.85 6.90 4.15
N VAL A 59 -14.29 6.53 2.96
CA VAL A 59 -13.58 5.58 2.09
C VAL A 59 -13.08 6.32 0.86
N TYR A 60 -11.76 6.29 0.67
CA TYR A 60 -11.05 6.94 -0.43
C TYR A 60 -10.44 5.87 -1.35
N PRO A 61 -11.04 5.58 -2.51
CA PRO A 61 -10.51 4.58 -3.44
C PRO A 61 -9.17 5.01 -4.01
N LEU A 62 -8.13 4.18 -3.85
CA LEU A 62 -6.79 4.47 -4.36
C LEU A 62 -6.74 4.53 -5.89
N SER A 63 -7.70 3.89 -6.57
CA SER A 63 -7.90 4.00 -8.02
C SER A 63 -8.23 5.41 -8.49
N ARG A 64 -8.68 6.29 -7.58
CA ARG A 64 -8.95 7.72 -7.87
C ARG A 64 -7.78 8.62 -7.51
N LEU A 65 -6.72 8.10 -6.87
CA LEU A 65 -5.53 8.88 -6.57
C LEU A 65 -4.86 9.26 -7.89
N LYS A 66 -4.52 10.54 -8.05
CA LYS A 66 -3.86 11.00 -9.28
C LYS A 66 -2.48 10.33 -9.39
N VAL A 67 -2.14 9.87 -10.58
CA VAL A 67 -0.81 9.40 -10.94
C VAL A 67 -0.34 10.24 -12.12
N LEU A 68 0.75 10.98 -11.94
CA LEU A 68 1.36 11.81 -12.98
C LEU A 68 2.76 11.30 -13.24
N ASP A 69 3.09 11.02 -14.51
CA ASP A 69 4.38 10.47 -14.92
C ASP A 69 4.80 9.21 -14.15
N GLY A 70 3.84 8.34 -13.82
CA GLY A 70 4.07 7.12 -13.04
C GLY A 70 4.29 7.35 -11.54
N VAL A 71 4.10 8.58 -11.05
CA VAL A 71 4.25 8.94 -9.63
C VAL A 71 2.89 9.24 -9.02
N ALA A 72 2.57 8.53 -7.94
CA ALA A 72 1.39 8.77 -7.13
C ALA A 72 1.43 10.18 -6.52
N GLN A 73 0.34 10.94 -6.66
CA GLN A 73 0.22 12.27 -6.10
C GLN A 73 -0.13 12.19 -4.60
N ALA A 74 0.89 11.82 -3.82
CA ALA A 74 0.89 11.86 -2.36
C ALA A 74 2.14 12.62 -1.91
N LYS A 75 1.99 13.58 -0.99
CA LYS A 75 3.09 14.47 -0.57
C LYS A 75 3.17 14.57 0.94
N TYR A 76 4.39 14.74 1.43
CA TYR A 76 4.62 15.21 2.78
C TYR A 76 4.49 16.74 2.80
N ALA A 77 3.77 17.25 3.79
CA ALA A 77 3.74 18.65 4.14
C ALA A 77 3.97 18.81 5.64
N GLU A 78 4.48 19.98 6.02
CA GLU A 78 4.60 20.37 7.43
C GLU A 78 3.69 21.57 7.66
N LYS A 79 2.68 21.40 8.52
CA LYS A 79 1.69 22.44 8.83
C LYS A 79 1.69 22.64 10.34
N ASN A 80 2.05 23.84 10.81
CA ASN A 80 2.14 24.17 12.25
C ASN A 80 3.01 23.15 13.05
N ASP A 81 4.20 22.81 12.54
CA ASP A 81 5.11 21.79 13.10
C ASP A 81 4.58 20.34 13.11
N LEU A 82 3.38 20.10 12.59
CA LEU A 82 2.79 18.77 12.49
C LEU A 82 3.12 18.13 11.13
N ALA A 83 3.36 16.82 11.16
CA ALA A 83 3.62 16.03 9.96
C ALA A 83 2.30 15.71 9.26
N VAL A 84 2.16 16.12 8.00
CA VAL A 84 0.92 15.98 7.23
C VAL A 84 1.18 15.17 5.95
N LEU A 85 0.28 14.23 5.69
CA LEU A 85 0.18 13.48 4.45
C LEU A 85 -0.93 14.10 3.60
N ASP A 86 -0.55 14.76 2.50
CA ASP A 86 -1.50 15.32 1.53
C ASP A 86 -1.69 14.33 0.37
N LEU A 87 -2.95 13.99 0.07
CA LEU A 87 -3.35 13.06 -0.99
C LEU A 87 -4.24 13.77 -2.00
N PHE A 88 -3.85 13.71 -3.27
CA PHE A 88 -4.54 14.40 -4.35
C PHE A 88 -5.30 13.39 -5.21
N PHE A 89 -6.60 13.33 -5.01
CA PHE A 89 -7.51 12.52 -5.82
C PHE A 89 -7.96 13.29 -7.07
N ALA A 90 -8.64 12.59 -7.98
CA ALA A 90 -9.21 13.17 -9.20
C ALA A 90 -10.06 14.42 -8.91
N THR A 91 -10.91 14.33 -7.88
CA THR A 91 -11.97 15.28 -7.56
C THR A 91 -11.74 16.12 -6.31
N ASP A 92 -10.84 15.68 -5.45
CA ASP A 92 -10.71 16.15 -4.08
C ASP A 92 -9.27 16.01 -3.58
N GLU A 93 -8.94 16.78 -2.55
CA GLU A 93 -7.69 16.67 -1.81
C GLU A 93 -8.05 16.34 -0.36
N VAL A 94 -7.34 15.37 0.22
CA VAL A 94 -7.49 15.02 1.63
C VAL A 94 -6.13 15.02 2.30
N SER A 95 -6.07 15.62 3.47
CA SER A 95 -4.87 15.74 4.28
C SER A 95 -5.05 15.01 5.59
N PHE A 96 -4.08 14.19 5.99
CA PHE A 96 -4.05 13.52 7.27
C PHE A 96 -2.85 13.98 8.10
N VAL A 97 -3.11 14.42 9.30
CA VAL A 97 -2.09 14.85 10.27
C VAL A 97 -1.72 13.66 11.14
N PHE A 98 -0.42 13.37 11.22
CA PHE A 98 0.13 12.33 12.07
C PHE A 98 0.72 12.97 13.32
N GLU A 99 0.13 12.67 14.47
CA GLU A 99 0.54 13.23 15.75
C GLU A 99 0.99 12.12 16.68
N THR A 100 2.30 12.05 16.91
CA THR A 100 2.93 11.15 17.86
C THR A 100 3.64 11.97 18.93
N GLY A 101 4.20 11.31 19.94
CA GLY A 101 4.91 12.00 21.03
C GLY A 101 6.14 12.79 20.58
N ASP A 102 6.68 12.55 19.38
CA ASP A 102 7.82 13.28 18.83
C ASP A 102 7.72 13.54 17.32
N LYS A 103 8.28 14.67 16.88
CA LYS A 103 8.20 15.15 15.48
C LYS A 103 8.84 14.18 14.47
N TYR A 104 9.92 13.49 14.86
CA TYR A 104 10.64 12.59 13.96
C TYR A 104 9.88 11.28 13.73
N SER A 105 9.25 10.74 14.76
CA SER A 105 8.35 9.58 14.65
C SER A 105 7.14 9.88 13.77
N SER A 106 6.53 11.06 13.91
CA SER A 106 5.44 11.47 13.02
C SER A 106 5.88 11.54 11.55
N ARG A 107 7.05 12.14 11.27
CA ARG A 107 7.63 12.16 9.91
C ARG A 107 7.93 10.76 9.39
N LYS A 108 8.46 9.87 10.22
CA LYS A 108 8.75 8.48 9.88
C LYS A 108 7.47 7.71 9.52
N LEU A 109 6.38 7.93 10.25
CA LEU A 109 5.08 7.38 9.91
C LEU A 109 4.63 7.89 8.54
N VAL A 110 4.65 9.21 8.30
CA VAL A 110 4.24 9.75 6.99
C VAL A 110 5.08 9.15 5.85
N ALA A 111 6.40 9.00 6.03
CA ALA A 111 7.26 8.34 5.03
C ALA A 111 6.83 6.88 4.76
N GLN A 112 6.48 6.11 5.79
CA GLN A 112 5.98 4.74 5.64
C GLN A 112 4.66 4.68 4.87
N TRP A 113 3.75 5.62 5.16
CA TRP A 113 2.47 5.73 4.46
C TRP A 113 2.63 6.14 3.00
N LEU A 114 3.51 7.10 2.71
CA LEU A 114 3.85 7.52 1.34
C LEU A 114 4.37 6.35 0.50
N ASP A 115 5.28 5.54 1.04
CA ASP A 115 5.78 4.36 0.34
C ASP A 115 4.70 3.32 0.09
N ALA A 116 3.89 3.00 1.12
CA ALA A 116 2.85 2.00 0.96
C ALA A 116 1.80 2.43 -0.07
N ILE A 117 1.40 3.70 -0.07
CA ILE A 117 0.46 4.26 -1.06
C ILE A 117 1.07 4.22 -2.47
N SER A 118 2.33 4.64 -2.62
CA SER A 118 3.02 4.59 -3.92
C SER A 118 3.15 3.16 -4.42
N GLN A 119 3.53 2.22 -3.54
CA GLN A 119 3.67 0.82 -3.92
C GLN A 119 2.34 0.23 -4.41
N VAL A 120 1.24 0.51 -3.72
CA VAL A 120 -0.08 -0.04 -4.09
C VAL A 120 -0.59 0.57 -5.40
N THR A 121 -0.26 1.83 -5.66
CA THR A 121 -0.80 2.56 -6.82
C THR A 121 0.07 2.44 -8.07
N THR A 122 1.39 2.38 -7.92
CA THR A 122 2.34 2.40 -9.05
C THR A 122 3.28 1.19 -9.06
N GLY A 123 3.34 0.41 -7.98
CA GLY A 123 4.30 -0.70 -7.83
C GLY A 123 5.71 -0.24 -7.50
N LEU A 124 5.93 1.05 -7.27
CA LEU A 124 7.24 1.65 -7.02
C LEU A 124 7.26 2.41 -5.67
N PRO A 125 8.43 2.49 -5.00
CA PRO A 125 8.59 3.28 -3.78
C PRO A 125 8.43 4.79 -4.04
N SER A 126 8.08 5.53 -3.00
CA SER A 126 7.80 6.96 -3.10
C SER A 126 9.09 7.79 -3.07
N SER A 127 9.30 8.61 -4.09
CA SER A 127 10.39 9.61 -4.10
C SER A 127 10.24 10.63 -2.97
N GLN A 128 9.00 11.02 -2.64
CA GLN A 128 8.70 11.91 -1.50
C GLN A 128 9.10 11.28 -0.16
N ALA A 129 8.85 9.98 0.03
CA ALA A 129 9.28 9.27 1.24
C ALA A 129 10.80 9.18 1.33
N ALA A 130 11.49 8.94 0.20
CA ALA A 130 12.94 8.89 0.16
C ALA A 130 13.59 10.22 0.56
N GLU A 131 13.08 11.35 0.04
CA GLU A 131 13.56 12.68 0.44
C GLU A 131 13.26 12.99 1.91
N LEU A 132 12.05 12.65 2.39
CA LEU A 132 11.68 12.88 3.79
C LEU A 132 12.63 12.14 4.75
N ARG A 133 13.01 10.89 4.45
CA ARG A 133 13.93 10.11 5.30
C ARG A 133 15.32 10.72 5.43
N LYS A 134 15.84 11.39 4.39
CA LYS A 134 17.13 12.08 4.46
C LYS A 134 17.16 13.19 5.50
N THR A 135 16.00 13.74 5.84
CA THR A 135 15.86 14.84 6.81
C THR A 135 15.68 14.36 8.26
N ILE A 136 15.59 13.05 8.49
CA ILE A 136 15.39 12.45 9.81
C ILE A 136 16.75 11.95 10.33
N PRO A 137 17.28 12.51 11.44
CA PRO A 137 18.50 12.01 12.07
C PRO A 137 18.31 10.55 12.53
N SER A 138 19.29 9.68 12.28
CA SER A 138 19.30 8.23 12.64
C SER A 138 18.55 7.25 11.72
N VAL A 139 18.23 7.58 10.46
CA VAL A 139 17.65 6.63 9.49
C VAL A 139 18.72 5.94 8.66
N GLU A 140 19.72 5.31 9.29
CA GLU A 140 20.73 4.55 8.55
C GLU A 140 20.24 3.16 8.07
N MET A 141 19.11 2.62 8.55
CA MET A 141 18.73 1.22 8.23
C MET A 141 17.23 0.89 8.15
N LEU A 142 16.37 1.73 7.55
CA LEU A 142 14.95 1.37 7.33
C LEU A 142 14.60 0.83 5.94
N ALA A 143 15.60 0.57 5.09
CA ALA A 143 15.37 -0.22 3.88
C ALA A 143 14.84 -1.63 4.22
N GLY A 144 15.33 -2.27 5.29
CA GLY A 144 14.99 -3.66 5.63
C GLY A 144 13.60 -3.88 6.23
N ALA A 145 13.10 -2.97 7.06
CA ALA A 145 11.80 -3.14 7.74
C ALA A 145 10.63 -2.88 6.80
N ILE A 146 10.80 -2.00 5.81
CA ILE A 146 9.81 -1.79 4.76
C ILE A 146 9.96 -2.88 3.70
N LYS A 147 11.18 -3.31 3.35
CA LYS A 147 11.42 -4.48 2.49
C LYS A 147 10.75 -5.75 3.02
N GLY A 148 10.74 -6.01 4.33
CA GLY A 148 10.08 -7.20 4.89
C GLY A 148 8.56 -7.24 4.66
N THR A 149 7.86 -6.11 4.81
CA THR A 149 6.41 -6.02 4.58
C THR A 149 6.08 -5.88 3.09
N LEU A 150 6.94 -5.21 2.32
CA LEU A 150 6.85 -5.06 0.86
C LEU A 150 7.18 -6.35 0.11
N ASP A 151 8.15 -7.15 0.55
CA ASP A 151 8.47 -8.45 -0.06
C ASP A 151 7.32 -9.43 0.15
N VAL A 152 6.68 -9.43 1.32
CA VAL A 152 5.48 -10.24 1.56
C VAL A 152 4.34 -9.79 0.67
N PHE A 153 4.16 -8.48 0.46
CA PHE A 153 3.13 -7.95 -0.44
C PHE A 153 3.42 -8.21 -1.92
N ALA A 154 4.63 -7.94 -2.41
CA ALA A 154 5.05 -8.20 -3.79
C ALA A 154 5.03 -9.71 -4.10
N LYS A 155 5.48 -10.55 -3.18
CA LYS A 155 5.39 -12.02 -3.31
C LYS A 155 3.94 -12.50 -3.40
N THR A 156 3.02 -11.86 -2.67
CA THR A 156 1.59 -12.25 -2.66
C THR A 156 0.81 -11.68 -3.85
N PHE A 157 1.13 -10.47 -4.32
CA PHE A 157 0.35 -9.75 -5.33
C PHE A 157 0.94 -9.75 -6.75
N THR A 158 2.27 -9.71 -6.89
CA THR A 158 2.94 -9.65 -8.20
C THR A 158 3.74 -10.91 -8.54
N GLY A 159 3.94 -11.80 -7.56
CA GLY A 159 4.74 -13.02 -7.72
C GLY A 159 6.21 -12.76 -8.08
N LYS A 160 6.67 -11.51 -7.99
CA LYS A 160 8.03 -11.08 -8.31
C LYS A 160 8.66 -10.41 -7.10
N THR A 161 9.74 -11.00 -6.61
CA THR A 161 10.66 -10.38 -5.67
C THR A 161 11.49 -9.33 -6.42
N MET A 162 11.43 -8.08 -5.97
CA MET A 162 12.42 -7.07 -6.31
C MET A 162 13.49 -7.08 -5.22
N ASP A 163 14.35 -8.10 -5.24
CA ASP A 163 15.75 -7.89 -4.93
C ASP A 163 16.57 -9.10 -5.38
N SER A 164 17.64 -8.77 -6.10
CA SER A 164 18.59 -9.66 -6.72
C SER A 164 19.33 -10.50 -5.68
N GLN A 165 19.21 -11.83 -5.73
CA GLN A 165 20.33 -12.77 -5.88
C GLN A 165 19.83 -14.23 -5.81
N GLU A 166 20.08 -14.94 -6.92
CA GLU A 166 20.28 -16.38 -7.08
C GLU A 166 19.27 -17.35 -6.45
N ASN A 167 18.22 -17.66 -7.22
CA ASN A 167 17.92 -19.06 -7.54
C ASN A 167 17.21 -19.10 -8.90
N THR A 168 17.90 -19.61 -9.92
CA THR A 168 17.41 -19.73 -11.30
C THR A 168 16.35 -20.83 -11.38
N GLU A 169 15.09 -20.48 -11.10
CA GLU A 169 13.95 -21.20 -11.69
C GLU A 169 13.78 -20.69 -13.12
N GLU A 170 14.46 -21.35 -14.06
CA GLU A 170 14.43 -21.00 -15.47
C GLU A 170 12.99 -21.05 -16.01
N GLN A 171 12.50 -19.90 -16.48
CA GLN A 171 11.30 -19.87 -17.31
C GLN A 171 11.62 -20.50 -18.66
N VAL A 172 11.04 -21.66 -18.93
CA VAL A 172 11.21 -22.38 -20.19
C VAL A 172 9.96 -22.17 -21.06
N THR A 173 10.20 -21.96 -22.36
CA THR A 173 9.13 -21.90 -23.36
C THR A 173 9.27 -23.12 -24.25
N VAL A 174 8.32 -24.04 -24.14
CA VAL A 174 8.31 -25.31 -24.87
C VAL A 174 7.08 -25.36 -25.77
N LYS A 175 7.17 -26.04 -26.91
CA LYS A 175 6.01 -26.25 -27.77
C LYS A 175 5.10 -27.33 -27.19
N CYS A 176 3.80 -27.16 -27.37
CA CYS A 176 2.82 -28.16 -26.96
C CYS A 176 3.04 -29.47 -27.72
N ILE A 177 3.06 -30.62 -27.03
CA ILE A 177 3.20 -31.93 -27.67
C ILE A 177 1.97 -32.28 -28.54
N GLY A 178 0.80 -31.71 -28.23
CA GLY A 178 -0.45 -31.91 -28.98
C GLY A 178 -0.59 -30.95 -30.17
N CYS A 179 -0.67 -29.64 -29.89
CA CYS A 179 -0.99 -28.63 -30.90
C CYS A 179 0.20 -27.80 -31.40
N ARG A 180 1.41 -28.04 -30.88
CA ARG A 180 2.63 -27.26 -31.15
C ARG A 180 2.57 -25.78 -30.79
N ALA A 181 1.50 -25.31 -30.13
CA ALA A 181 1.43 -23.95 -29.60
C ALA A 181 2.57 -23.69 -28.60
N PRO A 182 3.18 -22.50 -28.58
CA PRO A 182 4.18 -22.16 -27.58
C PRO A 182 3.52 -22.07 -26.19
N ILE A 183 4.08 -22.78 -25.22
CA ILE A 183 3.64 -22.72 -23.83
C ILE A 183 4.84 -22.37 -22.96
N SER A 184 4.71 -21.29 -22.19
CA SER A 184 5.73 -20.81 -21.28
C SER A 184 5.34 -21.13 -19.84
N GLY A 185 6.31 -21.56 -19.04
CA GLY A 185 6.11 -21.84 -17.63
C GLY A 185 7.43 -22.13 -16.94
N ARG A 186 7.35 -22.56 -15.68
CA ARG A 186 8.56 -22.92 -14.91
C ARG A 186 8.98 -24.34 -15.26
N SER A 187 10.28 -24.58 -15.42
CA SER A 187 10.81 -25.93 -15.60
C SER A 187 10.46 -26.80 -14.38
N GLY A 188 10.07 -28.04 -14.62
CA GLY A 188 9.52 -29.00 -13.65
C GLY A 188 8.01 -28.93 -13.42
N MET A 189 7.29 -27.92 -13.93
CA MET A 189 5.83 -27.83 -13.74
C MET A 189 5.05 -28.60 -14.81
N THR A 190 4.02 -29.33 -14.36
CA THR A 190 3.03 -29.96 -15.24
C THR A 190 1.92 -28.96 -15.53
N ILE A 191 1.75 -28.61 -16.81
CA ILE A 191 0.79 -27.61 -17.26
C ILE A 191 -0.17 -28.18 -18.30
N GLN A 192 -1.41 -27.69 -18.29
CA GLN A 192 -2.43 -28.03 -19.28
C GLN A 192 -2.43 -26.97 -20.40
N CYS A 193 -2.32 -27.43 -21.65
CA CYS A 193 -2.37 -26.57 -22.81
C CYS A 193 -3.76 -25.95 -22.98
N ARG A 194 -3.87 -24.61 -22.97
CA ARG A 194 -5.15 -23.90 -23.18
C ARG A 194 -5.75 -24.06 -24.58
N TYR A 195 -4.98 -24.57 -25.55
CA TYR A 195 -5.42 -24.68 -26.95
C TYR A 195 -5.93 -26.07 -27.34
N CYS A 196 -5.49 -27.12 -26.65
CA CYS A 196 -5.85 -28.50 -27.00
C CYS A 196 -5.99 -29.42 -25.78
N ASP A 197 -6.02 -28.84 -24.58
CA ASP A 197 -6.15 -29.51 -23.29
C ASP A 197 -5.11 -30.59 -22.98
N THR A 198 -4.05 -30.68 -23.78
CA THR A 198 -2.96 -31.63 -23.57
C THR A 198 -2.13 -31.23 -22.35
N THR A 199 -1.96 -32.16 -21.41
CA THR A 199 -1.13 -31.98 -20.22
C THR A 199 0.32 -32.38 -20.52
N GLN A 200 1.28 -31.52 -20.19
CA GLN A 200 2.70 -31.80 -20.37
C GLN A 200 3.54 -31.20 -19.25
N THR A 201 4.62 -31.88 -18.89
CA THR A 201 5.63 -31.37 -17.97
C THR A 201 6.66 -30.57 -18.76
N LEU A 202 6.89 -29.34 -18.34
CA LEU A 202 7.93 -28.49 -18.91
C LEU A 202 9.28 -28.93 -18.34
N ASN A 203 10.18 -29.42 -19.18
CA ASN A 203 11.57 -29.68 -18.83
C ASN A 203 12.46 -28.66 -19.52
#